data_AF-A0A0M0SWL5-F1
#
_entry.id   AF-A0A0M0SWL5-F1
#
_cell.length_a   1.000
_cell.length_b   1.000
_cell.length_c   1.000
_cell.angle_alpha   90.00
_cell.angle_beta   90.00
_cell.angle_gamma   90.00
#
_symmetry.space_group_name_H-M   'P 1'
#
loop_
_entity.id
_entity.type
_entity.pdbx_description
1 polymer ?
#
loop_
_entity_poly.entity_id
_entity_poly.type
_entity_poly.pdbx_seq_one_letter_code
_entity_poly.pdbx_strand_id
1 'polypeptide(L)'
;MQWLILSKPERERLHPVNVALFFIGMIMIPFVLTRDQTTIVVYHFLLFLFVQERSVFRYLVLPALYAVMMCVPLLYGASIDTVAIYETTIQVTLFITSSQWIFTLVRLDQMGPLFRFLPRLTRLTGMVLALIPSFLRTWPEVKMSHPDASLAVRLERMAAYHILPIEAAPSRLRHVTRRDVQTGMLLTVGLVLCFTPWAIITAVILPVSLLFTKGGIRDAYHVYRHRSRRSIAEPSKRT
;
A
#
# COMPACT_ATOMS: atom_id res chain seq x y z
N MET A 1 -11.27 9.73 -9.45
CA MET A 1 -12.01 10.20 -8.26
C MET A 1 -11.72 9.20 -7.13
N GLN A 2 -10.90 9.59 -6.14
CA GLN A 2 -10.40 8.75 -5.04
C GLN A 2 -11.32 8.79 -3.80
N TRP A 3 -12.63 8.59 -3.98
CA TRP A 3 -13.64 8.94 -2.96
C TRP A 3 -13.81 7.96 -1.78
N LEU A 4 -13.26 6.75 -1.88
CA LEU A 4 -13.42 5.67 -0.89
C LEU A 4 -12.10 5.35 -0.18
N ILE A 5 -10.99 5.84 -0.73
CA ILE A 5 -9.70 5.77 -0.08
C ILE A 5 -9.72 6.85 1.00
N LEU A 6 -9.31 6.50 2.20
CA LEU A 6 -9.08 7.44 3.30
C LEU A 6 -8.48 8.73 2.76
N SER A 7 -9.13 9.85 3.08
CA SER A 7 -8.57 11.16 2.79
C SER A 7 -7.13 11.21 3.32
N LYS A 8 -6.21 11.87 2.62
CA LYS A 8 -4.81 12.02 3.07
C LYS A 8 -4.69 12.38 4.57
N PRO A 9 -5.49 13.31 5.13
CA PRO A 9 -5.45 13.60 6.57
C PRO A 9 -6.00 12.49 7.47
N GLU A 10 -6.89 11.61 7.00
CA GLU A 10 -7.35 10.47 7.78
C GLU A 10 -6.33 9.34 7.80
N ARG A 11 -5.65 9.07 6.67
CA ARG A 11 -4.50 8.15 6.66
C ARG A 11 -3.44 8.60 7.65
N GLU A 12 -3.15 9.90 7.66
CA GLU A 12 -2.18 10.52 8.58
C GLU A 12 -2.58 10.43 10.06
N ARG A 13 -3.86 10.19 10.37
CA ARG A 13 -4.39 10.05 11.74
C ARG A 13 -4.37 8.62 12.27
N LEU A 14 -4.10 7.62 11.44
CA LEU A 14 -4.01 6.23 11.89
C LEU A 14 -2.87 6.06 12.91
N HIS A 15 -3.15 5.33 13.98
CA HIS A 15 -2.15 5.02 14.97
C HIS A 15 -1.04 4.11 14.39
N PRO A 16 0.26 4.38 14.65
CA PRO A 16 1.37 3.60 14.10
C PRO A 16 1.25 2.09 14.29
N VAL A 17 0.72 1.64 15.44
CA VAL A 17 0.50 0.20 15.71
C VAL A 17 -0.53 -0.40 14.76
N ASN A 18 -1.62 0.31 14.46
CA ASN A 18 -2.65 -0.18 13.54
C ASN A 18 -2.12 -0.24 12.11
N VAL A 19 -1.29 0.73 11.75
CA VAL A 19 -0.54 0.74 10.49
C VAL A 19 0.34 -0.51 10.38
N ALA A 20 1.09 -0.85 11.43
CA ALA A 20 1.93 -2.05 11.47
C ALA A 20 1.10 -3.34 11.42
N LEU A 21 0.03 -3.45 12.20
CA LEU A 21 -0.87 -4.61 12.18
C LEU A 21 -1.49 -4.83 10.81
N PHE A 22 -1.95 -3.76 10.15
CA PHE A 22 -2.50 -3.83 8.80
C PHE A 22 -1.44 -4.28 7.78
N PHE A 23 -0.23 -3.74 7.86
CA PHE A 23 0.89 -4.13 7.00
C PHE A 23 1.24 -5.62 7.14
N ILE A 24 1.38 -6.10 8.37
CA ILE A 24 1.68 -7.51 8.64
C ILE A 24 0.53 -8.37 8.13
N GLY A 25 -0.73 -8.02 8.45
CA GLY A 25 -1.90 -8.76 8.00
C GLY A 25 -1.97 -8.89 6.48
N MET A 26 -1.81 -7.79 5.75
CA MET A 26 -1.87 -7.78 4.28
C MET A 26 -0.71 -8.53 3.62
N ILE A 27 0.52 -8.44 4.17
CA ILE A 27 1.68 -9.17 3.64
C ILE A 27 1.58 -10.66 3.90
N MET A 28 0.95 -11.09 5.00
CA MET A 28 0.82 -12.53 5.29
C MET A 28 -0.15 -13.26 4.36
N ILE A 29 -1.18 -12.57 3.82
CA ILE A 29 -2.19 -13.16 2.92
C ILE A 29 -1.58 -14.06 1.82
N PRO A 30 -0.63 -13.59 0.97
CA PRO A 30 -0.04 -14.41 -0.09
C PRO A 30 0.73 -15.64 0.39
N PHE A 31 1.16 -15.69 1.66
CA PHE A 31 1.94 -16.81 2.20
C PHE A 31 1.09 -17.81 2.98
N VAL A 32 0.02 -17.36 3.64
CA VAL A 32 -0.83 -18.22 4.48
C VAL A 32 -1.95 -18.86 3.66
N LEU A 33 -2.51 -18.15 2.68
CA LEU A 33 -3.65 -18.62 1.88
C LEU A 33 -3.22 -19.18 0.52
N THR A 34 -2.44 -20.26 0.51
CA THR A 34 -1.92 -20.87 -0.73
C THR A 34 -3.01 -21.52 -1.59
N ARG A 35 -4.09 -22.02 -0.99
CA ARG A 35 -5.16 -22.73 -1.72
C ARG A 35 -6.15 -21.82 -2.44
N ASP A 36 -6.39 -20.63 -1.90
CA ASP A 36 -7.45 -19.71 -2.35
C ASP A 36 -6.91 -18.46 -3.05
N GLN A 37 -5.63 -18.47 -3.45
CA GLN A 37 -4.95 -17.28 -3.98
C GLN A 37 -5.68 -16.68 -5.18
N THR A 38 -6.16 -17.50 -6.12
CA THR A 38 -6.89 -17.04 -7.30
C THR A 38 -8.13 -16.25 -6.93
N THR A 39 -8.93 -16.76 -5.97
CA THR A 39 -10.15 -16.11 -5.48
C THR A 39 -9.83 -14.76 -4.85
N ILE A 40 -8.76 -14.68 -4.05
CA ILE A 40 -8.34 -13.45 -3.39
C ILE A 40 -7.80 -12.42 -4.40
N VAL A 41 -7.05 -12.86 -5.42
CA VAL A 41 -6.57 -11.99 -6.50
C VAL A 41 -7.74 -11.38 -7.27
N VAL A 42 -8.73 -12.19 -7.65
CA VAL A 42 -9.95 -11.70 -8.30
C VAL A 42 -10.67 -10.69 -7.40
N TYR A 43 -10.80 -11.01 -6.12
CA TYR A 43 -11.38 -10.10 -5.14
C TYR A 43 -10.63 -8.75 -5.05
N HIS A 44 -9.29 -8.77 -4.97
CA HIS A 44 -8.48 -7.55 -4.98
C HIS A 44 -8.70 -6.74 -6.25
N PHE A 45 -8.77 -7.38 -7.42
CA PHE A 45 -9.05 -6.67 -8.68
C PHE A 45 -10.42 -6.01 -8.68
N LEU A 46 -11.45 -6.73 -8.28
CA LEU A 46 -12.81 -6.18 -8.15
C LEU A 46 -12.83 -5.00 -7.19
N LEU A 47 -12.12 -5.11 -6.07
CA LEU A 47 -12.03 -4.04 -5.08
C LEU A 47 -11.27 -2.81 -5.62
N PHE A 48 -10.16 -3.00 -6.36
CA PHE A 48 -9.45 -1.88 -6.99
C PHE A 48 -10.28 -1.20 -8.07
N LEU A 49 -11.04 -1.97 -8.86
CA LEU A 49 -12.00 -1.44 -9.82
C LEU A 49 -13.10 -0.63 -9.13
N PHE A 50 -13.64 -1.15 -8.02
CA PHE A 50 -14.67 -0.49 -7.21
C PHE A 50 -14.16 0.85 -6.63
N VAL A 51 -12.93 0.86 -6.12
CA VAL A 51 -12.27 2.06 -5.57
C VAL A 51 -11.73 2.99 -6.69
N GLN A 52 -11.80 2.57 -7.95
CA GLN A 52 -11.29 3.27 -9.14
C GLN A 52 -9.77 3.54 -9.13
N GLU A 53 -9.00 2.77 -8.37
CA GLU A 53 -7.54 2.93 -8.28
C GLU A 53 -6.86 2.15 -9.41
N ARG A 54 -6.89 2.73 -10.62
CA ARG A 54 -6.36 2.07 -11.83
C ARG A 54 -4.83 2.04 -11.92
N SER A 55 -4.14 2.78 -11.05
CA SER A 55 -2.68 2.81 -11.01
C SER A 55 -2.08 1.43 -10.75
N VAL A 56 -2.82 0.55 -10.06
CA VAL A 56 -2.40 -0.81 -9.72
C VAL A 56 -2.17 -1.67 -10.97
N PHE A 57 -2.97 -1.49 -12.03
CA PHE A 57 -2.84 -2.28 -13.25
C PHE A 57 -1.49 -2.11 -13.94
N ARG A 58 -0.80 -0.98 -13.73
CA ARG A 58 0.57 -0.77 -14.22
C ARG A 58 1.56 -1.78 -13.61
N TYR A 59 1.35 -2.18 -12.37
CA TYR A 59 2.24 -3.12 -11.68
C TYR A 59 1.99 -4.58 -12.05
N LEU A 60 0.87 -4.89 -12.73
CA LEU A 60 0.60 -6.24 -13.25
C LEU A 60 1.47 -6.63 -14.44
N VAL A 61 2.18 -5.67 -15.03
CA VAL A 61 3.22 -5.95 -16.01
C VAL A 61 4.30 -6.84 -15.41
N LEU A 62 4.60 -6.71 -14.11
CA LEU A 62 5.65 -7.51 -13.46
C LEU A 62 5.31 -9.01 -13.40
N PRO A 63 4.13 -9.46 -12.91
CA PRO A 63 3.76 -10.88 -12.96
C PRO A 63 3.56 -11.39 -14.38
N ALA A 64 3.12 -10.53 -15.32
CA ALA A 64 3.04 -10.91 -16.73
C ALA A 64 4.44 -11.18 -17.33
N LEU A 65 5.42 -10.30 -17.06
CA LEU A 65 6.81 -10.50 -17.48
C LEU A 65 7.39 -11.77 -16.84
N TYR A 66 7.13 -12.01 -15.56
CA TYR A 66 7.53 -13.24 -14.87
C TYR A 66 6.98 -14.48 -15.58
N ALA A 67 5.68 -14.52 -15.90
CA ALA A 67 5.08 -15.66 -16.60
C ALA A 67 5.71 -15.88 -17.98
N VAL A 68 5.95 -14.80 -18.74
CA VAL A 68 6.62 -14.88 -20.05
C VAL A 68 8.05 -15.42 -19.90
N MET A 69 8.82 -14.92 -18.93
CA MET A 69 10.18 -15.38 -18.67
C MET A 69 10.22 -16.86 -18.28
N MET A 70 9.28 -17.32 -17.46
CA MET A 70 9.20 -18.73 -17.07
C MET A 70 8.79 -19.67 -18.21
N CYS A 71 8.20 -19.12 -19.28
CA CYS A 71 7.91 -19.86 -20.51
C CYS A 71 9.10 -19.91 -21.50
N VAL A 72 10.15 -19.11 -21.31
CA VAL A 72 11.33 -19.10 -22.20
C VAL A 72 11.99 -20.48 -22.39
N PRO A 73 12.13 -21.34 -21.35
CA PRO A 73 12.69 -22.68 -21.52
C PRO A 73 11.95 -23.56 -22.54
N LEU A 74 10.66 -23.32 -22.81
CA LEU A 74 9.91 -24.03 -23.87
C LEU A 74 10.54 -23.82 -25.25
N LEU A 75 11.10 -22.65 -25.52
CA LEU A 75 11.75 -22.33 -26.79
C LEU A 75 13.01 -23.18 -27.03
N TYR A 76 13.58 -23.73 -25.95
CA TYR A 76 14.74 -24.61 -25.97
C TYR A 76 14.37 -26.10 -25.82
N GLY A 77 13.07 -26.44 -25.91
CA GLY A 77 12.58 -27.82 -25.83
C GLY A 77 12.56 -28.41 -24.41
N ALA A 78 12.68 -27.57 -23.37
CA ALA A 78 12.60 -28.05 -21.98
C ALA A 78 11.15 -28.34 -21.58
N SER A 79 10.94 -29.38 -20.77
CA SER A 79 9.65 -29.63 -20.11
C SER A 79 9.47 -28.63 -18.97
N ILE A 80 8.35 -27.92 -18.96
CA ILE A 80 7.99 -26.99 -17.88
C ILE A 80 6.79 -27.53 -17.08
N ASP A 81 6.76 -27.23 -15.79
CA ASP A 81 5.58 -27.43 -14.96
C ASP A 81 4.68 -26.19 -15.06
N THR A 82 3.65 -26.28 -15.90
CA THR A 82 2.70 -25.18 -16.12
C THR A 82 1.88 -24.86 -14.86
N VAL A 83 1.66 -25.84 -13.97
CA VAL A 83 0.90 -25.64 -12.74
C VAL A 83 1.74 -24.83 -11.76
N ALA A 84 3.01 -25.18 -11.56
CA ALA A 84 3.92 -24.43 -10.72
C ALA A 84 4.11 -22.98 -11.21
N ILE A 85 4.20 -22.78 -12.53
CA ILE A 85 4.29 -21.44 -13.12
C ILE A 85 3.01 -20.64 -12.85
N TYR A 86 1.84 -21.26 -13.02
CA TYR A 86 0.55 -20.62 -12.73
C TYR A 86 0.45 -20.23 -11.25
N GLU A 87 0.68 -21.17 -10.33
CA GLU A 87 0.60 -20.92 -8.88
C GLU A 87 1.55 -19.82 -8.44
N THR A 88 2.80 -19.85 -8.92
CA THR A 88 3.78 -18.81 -8.57
C THR A 88 3.41 -17.46 -9.16
N THR A 89 2.89 -17.42 -10.40
CA THR A 89 2.42 -16.17 -11.03
C THR A 89 1.26 -15.56 -10.24
N ILE A 90 0.31 -16.39 -9.80
CA ILE A 90 -0.81 -15.97 -8.97
C ILE A 90 -0.32 -15.48 -7.61
N GLN A 91 0.61 -16.19 -6.97
CA GLN A 91 1.21 -15.77 -5.70
C GLN A 91 1.92 -14.42 -5.81
N VAL A 92 2.71 -14.21 -6.86
CA VAL A 92 3.38 -12.93 -7.13
C VAL A 92 2.34 -11.82 -7.37
N THR A 93 1.28 -12.11 -8.12
CA THR A 93 0.18 -11.17 -8.35
C THR A 93 -0.53 -10.81 -7.05
N LEU A 94 -0.78 -11.78 -6.19
CA LEU A 94 -1.40 -11.58 -4.88
C LEU A 94 -0.50 -10.72 -3.98
N PHE A 95 0.80 -11.01 -3.95
CA PHE A 95 1.77 -10.21 -3.20
C PHE A 95 1.78 -8.75 -3.67
N ILE A 96 1.81 -8.50 -4.99
CA ILE A 96 1.79 -7.15 -5.55
C ILE A 96 0.49 -6.44 -5.21
N THR A 97 -0.66 -7.07 -5.42
CA THR A 97 -1.97 -6.46 -5.13
C THR A 97 -2.16 -6.17 -3.64
N SER A 98 -1.76 -7.07 -2.74
CA SER A 98 -1.72 -6.83 -1.29
C SER A 98 -0.81 -5.65 -0.93
N SER A 99 0.38 -5.57 -1.54
CA SER A 99 1.33 -4.48 -1.32
C SER A 99 0.76 -3.13 -1.77
N GLN A 100 0.07 -3.11 -2.91
CA GLN A 100 -0.58 -1.88 -3.39
C GLN A 100 -1.71 -1.42 -2.45
N TRP A 101 -2.46 -2.35 -1.84
CA TRP A 101 -3.44 -1.99 -0.81
C TRP A 101 -2.79 -1.34 0.41
N ILE A 102 -1.66 -1.87 0.88
CA ILE A 102 -0.85 -1.27 1.95
C ILE A 102 -0.50 0.18 1.60
N PHE A 103 0.12 0.41 0.44
CA PHE A 103 0.55 1.75 0.03
C PHE A 103 -0.62 2.72 -0.20
N THR A 104 -1.76 2.19 -0.65
CA THR A 104 -2.96 2.99 -0.92
C THR A 104 -3.63 3.42 0.39
N LEU A 105 -3.77 2.51 1.35
CA LEU A 105 -4.57 2.73 2.55
C LEU A 105 -3.75 3.30 3.71
N VAL A 106 -2.45 3.08 3.73
CA VAL A 106 -1.61 3.38 4.88
C VAL A 106 -0.29 4.04 4.48
N ARG A 107 0.21 4.96 5.31
CA ARG A 107 1.53 5.58 5.11
C ARG A 107 2.56 4.85 5.96
N LEU A 108 3.47 4.13 5.33
CA LEU A 108 4.54 3.40 6.04
C LEU A 108 5.44 4.32 6.87
N ASP A 109 5.60 5.59 6.47
CA ASP A 109 6.33 6.62 7.23
C ASP A 109 5.84 6.71 8.70
N GLN A 110 4.56 6.43 8.94
CA GLN A 110 3.95 6.47 10.28
C GLN A 110 4.45 5.35 11.20
N MET A 111 5.08 4.30 10.68
CA MET A 111 5.73 3.27 11.51
C MET A 111 7.04 3.72 12.13
N GLY A 112 7.60 4.85 11.68
CA GLY A 112 8.84 5.44 12.18
C GLY A 112 9.01 5.36 13.71
N PRO A 113 8.00 5.78 14.51
CA PRO A 113 8.08 5.74 15.98
C PRO A 113 8.17 4.34 16.57
N LEU A 114 7.63 3.31 15.89
CA LEU A 114 7.69 1.93 16.36
C LEU A 114 9.11 1.37 16.30
N PHE A 115 9.91 1.77 15.31
CA PHE A 115 11.30 1.34 15.17
C PHE A 115 12.20 1.79 16.33
N ARG A 116 11.74 2.69 17.23
CA ARG A 116 12.43 2.99 18.50
C ARG A 116 12.36 1.85 19.51
N PHE A 117 11.31 1.03 19.44
CA PHE A 117 11.05 -0.06 20.38
C PHE A 117 11.53 -1.42 19.84
N LEU A 118 11.98 -1.48 18.60
CA LEU A 118 12.54 -2.67 17.95
C LEU A 118 14.08 -2.65 18.02
N PRO A 119 14.76 -3.82 17.94
CA PRO A 119 16.23 -3.93 18.08
C PRO A 119 17.03 -3.06 17.10
N ARG A 120 18.33 -2.85 17.39
CA ARG A 120 19.21 -1.91 16.66
C ARG A 120 19.19 -2.04 15.13
N LEU A 121 19.04 -3.26 14.59
CA LEU A 121 18.94 -3.53 13.15
C LEU A 121 17.69 -2.90 12.52
N THR A 122 16.52 -3.04 13.15
CA THR A 122 15.25 -2.48 12.68
C THR A 122 15.19 -0.97 12.83
N ARG A 123 15.93 -0.39 13.78
CA ARG A 123 16.13 1.07 13.86
C ARG A 123 16.91 1.61 12.67
N LEU A 124 17.97 0.92 12.26
CA LEU A 124 18.76 1.25 11.07
C LEU A 124 17.91 1.15 9.79
N THR A 125 17.16 0.05 9.64
CA THR A 125 16.22 -0.12 8.54
C THR A 125 15.17 0.98 8.51
N GLY A 126 14.59 1.35 9.66
CA GLY A 126 13.62 2.44 9.75
C GLY A 126 14.19 3.82 9.37
N MET A 127 15.44 4.09 9.73
CA MET A 127 16.15 5.31 9.30
C MET A 127 16.38 5.32 7.79
N VAL A 128 16.88 4.21 7.23
CA VAL A 128 17.07 4.07 5.78
C VAL A 128 15.74 4.21 5.03
N LEU A 129 14.66 3.59 5.53
CA LEU A 129 13.33 3.70 4.93
C LEU A 129 12.79 5.13 4.94
N ALA A 130 13.07 5.91 6.00
CA ALA A 130 12.68 7.32 6.08
C ALA A 130 13.50 8.21 5.13
N LEU A 131 14.75 7.83 4.86
CA LEU A 131 15.65 8.53 3.94
C LEU A 131 15.25 8.32 2.47
N ILE A 132 14.77 7.14 2.08
CA ILE A 132 14.45 6.82 0.67
C ILE A 132 13.44 7.80 0.03
N PRO A 133 12.26 8.09 0.62
CA PRO A 133 11.32 9.06 0.03
C PRO A 133 11.88 10.48 -0.03
N SER A 134 12.69 10.86 0.98
CA SER A 134 13.36 12.16 1.03
C SER A 134 14.34 12.29 -0.13
N PHE A 135 15.17 11.27 -0.31
CA PHE A 135 16.12 11.12 -1.40
C PHE A 135 15.45 11.16 -2.77
N LEU A 136 14.34 10.44 -2.96
CA LEU A 136 13.59 10.43 -4.22
C LEU A 136 12.98 11.80 -4.56
N ARG A 137 12.67 12.63 -3.57
CA ARG A 137 12.18 14.01 -3.77
C ARG A 137 13.30 14.99 -4.10
N THR A 138 14.46 14.86 -3.45
CA THR A 138 15.61 15.76 -3.68
C THR A 138 16.41 15.39 -4.92
N TRP A 139 16.32 14.15 -5.41
CA TRP A 139 17.05 13.71 -6.61
C TRP A 139 16.75 14.53 -7.88
N PRO A 140 15.48 14.80 -8.24
CA PRO A 140 15.16 15.70 -9.34
C PRO A 140 15.78 17.10 -9.18
N GLU A 141 15.73 17.66 -7.97
CA GLU A 141 16.26 18.99 -7.66
C GLU A 141 17.80 19.05 -7.79
N VAL A 142 18.49 18.02 -7.32
CA VAL A 142 19.95 17.88 -7.47
C VAL A 142 20.33 17.68 -8.94
N LYS A 143 19.55 16.89 -9.69
CA LYS A 143 19.79 16.65 -11.12
C LYS A 143 19.60 17.92 -11.95
N MET A 144 18.60 18.74 -11.62
CA MET A 144 18.33 20.01 -12.31
C MET A 144 19.35 21.10 -11.97
N SER A 145 19.80 21.17 -10.72
CA SER A 145 20.78 22.18 -10.28
C SER A 145 22.21 21.91 -10.75
N HIS A 146 22.55 20.65 -11.05
CA HIS A 146 23.92 20.26 -11.43
C HIS A 146 23.93 19.32 -12.65
N PRO A 147 23.50 19.78 -13.83
CA PRO A 147 23.35 18.96 -15.04
C PRO A 147 24.67 18.40 -15.60
N ASP A 148 25.80 19.01 -15.28
CA ASP A 148 27.13 18.61 -15.78
C ASP A 148 28.00 17.89 -14.71
N ALA A 149 27.51 17.77 -13.48
CA ALA A 149 28.25 17.10 -12.41
C ALA A 149 28.22 15.58 -12.56
N SER A 150 29.33 14.92 -12.20
CA SER A 150 29.43 13.47 -12.16
C SER A 150 28.45 12.88 -11.13
N LEU A 151 28.07 11.61 -11.35
CA LEU A 151 27.09 10.92 -10.49
C LEU A 151 27.55 10.86 -9.02
N ALA A 152 28.85 10.71 -8.77
CA ALA A 152 29.43 10.73 -7.43
C ALA A 152 29.19 12.08 -6.72
N VAL A 153 29.45 13.19 -7.42
CA VAL A 153 29.25 14.55 -6.86
C VAL A 153 27.77 14.85 -6.62
N ARG A 154 26.88 14.34 -7.47
CA ARG A 154 25.43 14.46 -7.25
C ARG A 154 24.97 13.67 -6.03
N LEU A 155 25.46 12.44 -5.85
CA LEU A 155 25.15 11.62 -4.69
C LEU A 155 25.72 12.21 -3.39
N GLU A 156 26.94 12.76 -3.44
CA GLU A 156 27.56 13.42 -2.30
C GLU A 156 26.77 14.67 -1.88
N ARG A 157 26.33 15.50 -2.84
CA ARG A 157 25.49 16.67 -2.53
C ARG A 157 24.11 16.29 -2.05
N MET A 158 23.51 15.26 -2.66
CA MET A 158 22.25 14.69 -2.20
C MET A 158 22.38 14.15 -0.77
N ALA A 159 23.47 13.47 -0.43
CA ALA A 159 23.77 13.08 0.94
C ALA A 159 23.96 14.31 1.83
N ALA A 160 24.70 15.34 1.39
CA ALA A 160 24.92 16.58 2.14
C ALA A 160 23.62 17.30 2.52
N TYR A 161 22.61 17.32 1.64
CA TYR A 161 21.28 17.86 1.97
C TYR A 161 20.58 17.12 3.12
N HIS A 162 20.97 15.87 3.39
CA HIS A 162 20.39 14.99 4.41
C HIS A 162 21.40 14.59 5.52
N ILE A 163 22.63 15.14 5.51
CA ILE A 163 23.67 14.96 6.56
C ILE A 163 23.43 15.91 7.75
N LEU A 164 22.65 16.98 7.58
CA LEU A 164 22.02 17.65 8.72
C LEU A 164 21.13 16.62 9.43
N PRO A 165 21.29 16.41 10.75
CA PRO A 165 20.61 15.34 11.45
C PRO A 165 19.15 15.53 11.18
N ILE A 166 18.56 14.60 10.44
CA ILE A 166 17.14 14.63 10.14
C ILE A 166 16.45 14.62 11.51
N GLU A 167 16.03 15.79 11.97
CA GLU A 167 15.11 16.00 13.07
C GLU A 167 13.71 15.45 12.74
N ALA A 168 13.58 14.56 11.76
CA ALA A 168 12.64 13.45 11.88
C ALA A 168 13.13 12.50 12.97
N ALA A 169 13.32 13.02 14.19
CA ALA A 169 13.01 12.26 15.38
C ALA A 169 11.58 11.77 15.14
N PRO A 170 11.35 10.47 14.86
CA PRO A 170 10.01 10.03 14.51
C PRO A 170 9.09 10.47 15.64
N SER A 171 8.06 11.25 15.29
CA SER A 171 7.22 11.97 16.24
C SER A 171 6.87 11.08 17.43
N ARG A 172 6.91 11.60 18.66
CA ARG A 172 6.53 10.82 19.85
C ARG A 172 5.23 10.07 19.56
N LEU A 173 5.19 8.79 19.96
CA LEU A 173 4.04 7.95 19.72
C LEU A 173 2.81 8.66 20.30
N ARG A 174 1.83 8.95 19.45
CA ARG A 174 0.60 9.63 19.86
C ARG A 174 -0.11 8.79 20.92
N HIS A 175 -0.76 9.43 21.88
CA HIS A 175 -1.60 8.71 22.84
C HIS A 175 -2.70 7.91 22.13
N VAL A 176 -2.85 6.67 22.55
CA VAL A 176 -3.84 5.73 22.02
C VAL A 176 -5.24 6.22 22.38
N THR A 177 -6.09 6.42 21.37
CA THR A 177 -7.50 6.74 21.59
C THR A 177 -8.36 5.47 21.57
N ARG A 178 -9.58 5.54 22.12
CA ARG A 178 -10.52 4.40 22.10
C ARG A 178 -10.78 3.85 20.70
N ARG A 179 -10.81 4.72 19.69
CA ARG A 179 -10.97 4.30 18.28
C ARG A 179 -9.77 3.51 17.79
N ASP A 180 -8.56 3.92 18.17
CA ASP A 180 -7.34 3.22 17.81
C ASP A 180 -7.31 1.82 18.43
N VAL A 181 -7.79 1.67 19.67
CA VAL A 181 -7.95 0.35 20.31
C VAL A 181 -8.94 -0.52 19.56
N GLN A 182 -10.10 0.02 19.16
CA GLN A 182 -11.11 -0.73 18.40
C GLN A 182 -10.57 -1.20 17.04
N THR A 183 -9.91 -0.32 16.29
CA THR A 183 -9.28 -0.67 15.01
C THR A 183 -8.14 -1.67 15.23
N GLY A 184 -7.31 -1.48 16.25
CA GLY A 184 -6.24 -2.41 16.59
C GLY A 184 -6.77 -3.80 16.95
N MET A 185 -7.84 -3.87 17.75
CA MET A 185 -8.50 -5.12 18.10
C MET A 185 -9.08 -5.82 16.86
N LEU A 186 -9.75 -5.08 15.97
CA LEU A 186 -10.26 -5.62 14.70
C LEU A 186 -9.13 -6.22 13.84
N LEU A 187 -8.02 -5.48 13.68
CA LEU A 187 -6.87 -5.92 12.89
C LEU A 187 -6.18 -7.13 13.53
N THR A 188 -6.00 -7.14 14.85
CA THR A 188 -5.41 -8.28 15.58
C THR A 188 -6.29 -9.52 15.49
N VAL A 189 -7.62 -9.38 15.66
CA VAL A 189 -8.57 -10.49 15.49
C VAL A 189 -8.49 -11.03 14.06
N GLY A 190 -8.47 -10.16 13.06
CA GLY A 190 -8.24 -10.57 11.68
C GLY A 190 -6.94 -11.36 11.55
N LEU A 191 -5.83 -10.81 12.03
CA LEU A 191 -4.52 -11.45 11.93
C LEU A 191 -4.46 -12.84 12.57
N VAL A 192 -5.15 -13.04 13.70
CA VAL A 192 -5.29 -14.36 14.33
C VAL A 192 -6.17 -15.28 13.48
N LEU A 193 -7.28 -14.78 12.95
CA LEU A 193 -8.19 -15.55 12.10
C LEU A 193 -7.54 -16.01 10.78
N CYS A 194 -6.50 -15.33 10.29
CA CYS A 194 -5.70 -15.82 9.17
C CYS A 194 -5.08 -17.20 9.41
N PHE A 195 -4.85 -17.60 10.67
CA PHE A 195 -4.30 -18.92 11.01
C PHE A 195 -5.38 -19.99 11.26
N THR A 196 -6.63 -19.66 10.97
CA THR A 196 -7.79 -20.56 11.18
C THR A 196 -8.47 -20.86 9.84
N PRO A 197 -9.45 -21.78 9.79
CA PRO A 197 -10.23 -22.02 8.57
C PRO A 197 -10.96 -20.78 8.02
N TRP A 198 -11.08 -19.72 8.82
CA TRP A 198 -11.72 -18.45 8.47
C TRP A 198 -10.75 -17.46 7.78
N ALA A 199 -9.57 -17.92 7.36
CA ALA A 199 -8.55 -17.09 6.75
C ALA A 199 -9.03 -16.36 5.48
N ILE A 200 -9.88 -17.00 4.65
CA ILE A 200 -10.43 -16.40 3.44
C ILE A 200 -11.30 -15.18 3.77
N ILE A 201 -12.18 -15.32 4.78
CA ILE A 201 -13.05 -14.23 5.23
C ILE A 201 -12.20 -13.06 5.70
N THR A 202 -11.12 -13.35 6.44
CA THR A 202 -10.20 -12.32 6.90
C THR A 202 -9.54 -11.61 5.73
N ALA A 203 -9.02 -12.33 4.73
CA ALA A 203 -8.38 -11.74 3.56
C ALA A 203 -9.31 -10.81 2.77
N VAL A 204 -10.62 -11.10 2.78
CA VAL A 204 -11.65 -10.23 2.19
C VAL A 204 -11.95 -9.02 3.06
N ILE A 205 -12.05 -9.18 4.38
CA ILE A 205 -12.41 -8.09 5.30
C ILE A 205 -11.25 -7.10 5.49
N LEU A 206 -10.00 -7.57 5.50
CA LEU A 206 -8.84 -6.76 5.88
C LEU A 206 -8.70 -5.50 5.02
N PRO A 207 -8.67 -5.56 3.67
CA PRO A 207 -8.58 -4.37 2.82
C PRO A 207 -9.73 -3.37 3.06
N VAL A 208 -10.92 -3.88 3.38
CA VAL A 208 -12.13 -3.09 3.58
C VAL A 208 -12.21 -2.44 4.96
N SER A 209 -11.56 -3.04 5.96
CA SER A 209 -11.57 -2.59 7.35
C SER A 209 -11.08 -1.14 7.53
N LEU A 210 -10.22 -0.66 6.63
CA LEU A 210 -9.71 0.71 6.62
C LEU A 210 -10.37 1.63 5.58
N LEU A 211 -11.17 1.09 4.65
CA LEU A 211 -11.91 1.87 3.64
C LEU A 211 -13.12 2.61 4.26
N PHE A 212 -13.84 1.97 5.18
CA PHE A 212 -15.04 2.55 5.80
C PHE A 212 -14.73 3.35 7.06
N THR A 213 -14.26 4.60 6.88
CA THR A 213 -14.15 5.55 7.99
C THR A 213 -15.15 6.68 7.88
N LYS A 214 -15.44 7.31 9.03
CA LYS A 214 -16.42 8.39 9.13
C LYS A 214 -16.12 9.57 8.19
N GLY A 215 -14.85 9.90 7.90
CA GLY A 215 -14.53 10.97 6.94
C GLY A 215 -14.64 10.53 5.49
N GLY A 216 -14.30 9.28 5.14
CA GLY A 216 -14.62 8.74 3.81
C GLY A 216 -16.12 8.81 3.49
N ILE A 217 -16.97 8.43 4.45
CA ILE A 217 -18.44 8.52 4.32
C ILE A 217 -18.91 9.98 4.25
N ARG A 218 -18.34 10.88 5.06
CA ARG A 218 -18.68 12.32 5.06
C ARG A 218 -18.29 12.98 3.73
N ASP A 219 -17.11 12.67 3.21
CA ASP A 219 -16.61 13.24 1.95
C ASP A 219 -17.42 12.69 0.77
N ALA A 220 -17.80 11.41 0.80
CA ALA A 220 -18.76 10.82 -0.15
C ALA A 220 -20.12 11.52 -0.10
N TYR A 221 -20.65 11.80 1.09
CA TYR A 221 -21.91 12.52 1.27
C TYR A 221 -21.86 13.95 0.72
N HIS A 222 -20.76 14.68 0.96
CA HIS A 222 -20.57 16.03 0.42
C HIS A 222 -20.52 16.05 -1.11
N VAL A 223 -19.83 15.10 -1.74
CA VAL A 223 -19.76 14.99 -3.20
C VAL A 223 -21.12 14.59 -3.79
N TYR A 224 -21.84 13.66 -3.16
CA TYR A 224 -23.17 13.25 -3.62
C TYR A 224 -24.17 14.40 -3.53
N ARG A 225 -24.12 15.17 -2.43
CA ARG A 225 -24.92 16.39 -2.26
C ARG A 225 -24.57 17.45 -3.32
N HIS A 226 -23.29 17.61 -3.67
CA HIS A 226 -22.89 18.55 -4.72
C HIS A 226 -23.31 18.09 -6.12
N ARG A 227 -23.24 16.79 -6.43
CA ARG A 227 -23.72 16.23 -7.70
C ARG A 227 -25.23 16.32 -7.84
N SER A 228 -25.98 15.99 -6.79
CA SER A 228 -27.44 16.15 -6.76
C SER A 228 -27.84 17.61 -6.95
N ARG A 229 -27.11 18.56 -6.35
CA ARG A 229 -27.34 20.00 -6.58
C ARG A 229 -27.03 20.43 -8.01
N ARG A 230 -25.99 19.87 -8.65
CA ARG A 230 -25.68 20.15 -10.07
C ARG A 230 -26.71 19.54 -11.02
N SER A 231 -27.21 18.33 -10.75
CA SER A 231 -28.26 17.72 -11.58
C SER A 231 -29.61 18.42 -11.47
N ILE A 232 -29.86 19.14 -10.37
CA ILE A 232 -31.07 19.97 -10.20
C ILE A 232 -30.89 21.36 -10.85
N ALA A 233 -29.65 21.84 -10.97
CA ALA A 233 -29.33 23.17 -11.51
C ALA A 233 -29.18 23.21 -13.06
N GLU A 234 -29.23 22.06 -13.74
CA GLU A 234 -29.37 22.01 -15.21
C GLU A 234 -30.85 21.76 -15.57
N PRO A 235 -31.67 22.81 -15.75
CA PRO A 235 -32.93 22.64 -16.43
C PRO A 235 -32.60 22.30 -17.89
N SER A 236 -33.12 21.15 -18.33
CA SER A 236 -33.29 20.71 -19.71
C SER A 236 -33.29 21.87 -20.72
N LYS A 237 -32.13 22.19 -21.30
CA LYS A 237 -32.07 22.82 -22.62
C LYS A 237 -32.27 21.71 -23.67
N ARG A 238 -33.52 21.29 -23.82
CA ARG A 238 -34.01 20.60 -25.01
C ARG A 238 -35.17 21.42 -25.58
N THR A 239 -34.83 22.24 -26.56
CA THR A 239 -35.69 22.67 -27.66
C THR A 239 -34.83 22.61 -28.90
#